data_AF-A0A7Y4L4A0-F1
#
_entry.id   AF-A0A7Y4L4A0-F1
#
_cell.length_a   1.000
_cell.length_b   1.000
_cell.length_c   1.000
_cell.angle_alpha   90.00
_cell.angle_beta   90.00
_cell.angle_gamma   90.00
#
_symmetry.space_group_name_H-M   'P 1'
#
loop_
_entity.id
_entity.type
_entity.pdbx_description
1 polymer ?
#
loop_
_entity_poly.entity_id
_entity_poly.type
_entity_poly.pdbx_seq_one_letter_code
_entity_poly.pdbx_strand_id
1 'polypeptide(L)'
;MGVGAPFETAAQVRAGRLDAARYGVAPGSSLPGPGFVRMYVVMEVLHRYGYEALLWDEVGVGVSDADADELARLLVAADGGEVGAELALKRWVAGDARLRLGSAVRQLSPYGDPPVVVELRTRR
;
A
#
# COMPACT_ATOMS: atom_id res chain seq x y z
N MET A 1 -1.79 -14.94 1.50
CA MET A 1 -0.71 -14.22 0.80
C MET A 1 0.61 -14.60 1.46
N GLY A 2 1.75 -14.46 0.78
CA GLY A 2 3.05 -14.75 1.39
C GLY A 2 4.05 -15.46 0.47
N VAL A 3 5.24 -15.77 1.01
CA VAL A 3 6.34 -16.40 0.25
C VAL A 3 5.92 -17.79 -0.23
N GLY A 4 6.05 -18.04 -1.54
CA GLY A 4 5.65 -19.32 -2.16
C GLY A 4 4.20 -19.40 -2.64
N ALA A 5 3.40 -18.34 -2.48
CA ALA A 5 2.09 -18.23 -3.11
C ALA A 5 2.22 -18.06 -4.65
N PRO A 6 1.20 -18.42 -5.45
CA PRO A 6 1.24 -18.27 -6.91
C PRO A 6 1.28 -16.82 -7.41
N PHE A 7 1.07 -15.85 -6.51
CA PHE A 7 1.14 -14.43 -6.80
C PHE A 7 2.00 -13.74 -5.74
N GLU A 8 2.95 -12.91 -6.16
CA GLU A 8 3.75 -12.11 -5.25
C GLU A 8 3.02 -10.85 -4.78
N THR A 9 3.24 -10.49 -3.51
CA THR A 9 2.72 -9.25 -2.94
C THR A 9 3.63 -8.06 -3.29
N ALA A 10 3.10 -6.85 -3.16
CA ALA A 10 3.88 -5.64 -3.43
C ALA A 10 5.06 -5.50 -2.46
N ALA A 11 4.88 -5.93 -1.20
CA ALA A 11 5.96 -6.01 -0.24
C ALA A 11 7.10 -6.94 -0.69
N GLN A 12 6.78 -8.08 -1.31
CA GLN A 12 7.80 -9.00 -1.81
C GLN A 12 8.55 -8.43 -3.01
N VAL A 13 7.86 -7.76 -3.94
CA VAL A 13 8.49 -7.05 -5.05
C VAL A 13 9.45 -5.98 -4.53
N ARG A 14 8.96 -5.18 -3.58
CA ARG A 14 9.68 -4.03 -3.03
C ARG A 14 10.88 -4.40 -2.17
N ALA A 15 10.81 -5.51 -1.42
CA ALA A 15 11.92 -6.02 -0.62
C ALA A 15 13.10 -6.58 -1.46
N GLY A 16 13.17 -6.25 -2.76
CA GLY A 16 14.30 -6.56 -3.64
C GLY A 16 14.24 -7.94 -4.28
N ARG A 17 13.10 -8.63 -4.23
CA ARG A 17 12.97 -9.94 -4.89
C ARG A 17 12.67 -9.83 -6.39
N LEU A 18 12.13 -8.70 -6.85
CA LEU A 18 11.67 -8.50 -8.24
C LEU A 18 11.90 -7.07 -8.73
N ASP A 19 11.98 -6.89 -10.05
CA ASP A 19 12.19 -5.59 -10.70
C ASP A 19 10.89 -4.76 -10.74
N ALA A 20 10.81 -3.75 -9.87
CA ALA A 20 9.65 -2.87 -9.74
C ALA A 20 9.30 -2.11 -11.03
N ALA A 21 10.26 -1.92 -11.97
CA ALA A 21 10.00 -1.22 -13.23
C ALA A 21 9.04 -1.97 -14.16
N ARG A 22 8.82 -3.28 -13.92
CA ARG A 22 7.91 -4.13 -14.71
C ARG A 22 6.44 -4.02 -14.29
N TYR A 23 6.15 -3.34 -13.19
CA TYR A 23 4.81 -3.24 -12.63
C TYR A 23 4.14 -1.92 -13.02
N GLY A 24 2.83 -1.94 -13.22
CA GLY A 24 2.05 -0.77 -13.57
C GLY A 24 0.64 -1.16 -14.01
N VAL A 25 -0.19 -0.15 -14.29
CA VAL A 25 -1.59 -0.37 -14.72
C VAL A 25 -1.67 -0.99 -16.12
N ALA A 26 -0.91 -0.43 -17.08
CA ALA A 26 -0.85 -0.88 -18.47
C ALA A 26 0.40 -0.28 -19.16
N PRO A 27 0.89 -0.85 -20.28
CA PRO A 27 1.93 -0.21 -21.08
C PRO A 27 1.52 1.21 -21.49
N GLY A 28 2.39 2.20 -21.21
CA GLY A 28 2.15 3.61 -21.54
C GLY A 28 1.28 4.39 -20.53
N SER A 29 0.88 3.79 -19.40
CA SER A 29 0.13 4.52 -18.36
C SER A 29 1.02 5.54 -17.61
N SER A 30 0.38 6.52 -16.97
CA SER A 30 1.05 7.53 -16.14
C SER A 30 1.44 7.04 -14.73
N LEU A 31 1.07 5.81 -14.38
CA LEU A 31 1.32 5.20 -13.08
C LEU A 31 2.10 3.87 -13.18
N PRO A 32 3.32 3.84 -13.76
CA PRO A 32 4.17 2.66 -13.73
C PRO A 32 5.18 2.68 -12.58
N GLY A 33 5.79 1.53 -12.35
CA GLY A 33 7.10 1.41 -11.70
C GLY A 33 7.09 1.52 -10.17
N PRO A 34 8.24 1.91 -9.58
CA PRO A 34 8.43 1.96 -8.13
C PRO A 34 7.38 2.77 -7.38
N GLY A 35 6.92 3.89 -7.93
CA GLY A 35 5.86 4.71 -7.33
C GLY A 35 4.53 3.97 -7.19
N PHE A 36 4.18 3.18 -8.20
CA PHE A 36 2.98 2.33 -8.19
C PHE A 36 3.11 1.19 -7.18
N VAL A 37 4.26 0.51 -7.13
CA VAL A 37 4.52 -0.55 -6.14
C VAL A 37 4.47 0.01 -4.71
N ARG A 38 5.03 1.21 -4.48
CA ARG A 38 4.99 1.90 -3.18
C ARG A 38 3.55 2.09 -2.68
N MET A 39 2.66 2.57 -3.55
CA MET A 39 1.24 2.72 -3.22
C MET A 39 0.61 1.38 -2.81
N TYR A 40 0.92 0.29 -3.52
CA TYR A 40 0.40 -1.04 -3.17
C TYR A 40 0.95 -1.59 -1.85
N VAL A 41 2.20 -1.28 -1.47
CA VAL A 41 2.72 -1.62 -0.13
C VAL A 41 1.85 -0.94 0.95
N VAL A 42 1.49 0.32 0.75
CA VAL A 42 0.60 1.04 1.68
C VAL A 42 -0.79 0.40 1.73
N MET A 43 -1.37 0.05 0.58
CA MET A 43 -2.66 -0.66 0.54
C MET A 43 -2.59 -2.02 1.26
N GLU A 44 -1.51 -2.77 1.09
CA GLU A 44 -1.29 -4.05 1.79
C GLU A 44 -1.27 -3.87 3.32
N VAL A 45 -0.61 -2.81 3.82
CA VAL A 45 -0.66 -2.45 5.25
C VAL A 45 -2.09 -2.10 5.67
N LEU A 46 -2.78 -1.24 4.92
CA LEU A 46 -4.15 -0.82 5.22
C LEU A 46 -5.11 -2.01 5.30
N HIS A 47 -5.08 -2.90 4.29
CA HIS A 47 -5.90 -4.10 4.25
C HIS A 47 -5.58 -5.07 5.39
N ARG A 48 -4.30 -5.22 5.76
CA ARG A 48 -3.90 -6.05 6.92
C ARG A 48 -4.57 -5.60 8.22
N TYR A 49 -4.80 -4.30 8.38
CA TYR A 49 -5.46 -3.73 9.57
C TYR A 49 -6.94 -3.38 9.35
N GLY A 50 -7.56 -3.90 8.30
CA GLY A 50 -9.00 -3.78 8.06
C GLY A 50 -9.46 -2.43 7.50
N TYR A 51 -8.54 -1.60 7.02
CA TYR A 51 -8.89 -0.40 6.25
C TYR A 51 -9.10 -0.79 4.78
N GLU A 52 -10.34 -0.68 4.30
CA GLU A 52 -10.70 -0.98 2.91
C GLU A 52 -10.45 0.23 2.00
N ALA A 53 -9.21 0.38 1.51
CA ALA A 53 -8.88 1.32 0.44
C ALA A 53 -9.11 0.68 -0.93
N LEU A 54 -9.62 1.46 -1.89
CA LEU A 54 -9.79 1.06 -3.28
C LEU A 54 -8.56 1.44 -4.13
N LEU A 55 -8.41 0.81 -5.29
CA LEU A 55 -7.28 1.04 -6.21
C LEU A 55 -7.07 2.52 -6.56
N TRP A 56 -8.16 3.27 -6.67
CA TRP A 56 -8.12 4.66 -7.08
C TRP A 56 -8.12 5.63 -5.91
N ASP A 57 -8.11 5.15 -4.68
CA ASP A 57 -8.03 6.01 -3.51
C ASP A 57 -6.59 6.52 -3.32
N GLU A 58 -6.44 7.83 -3.20
CA GLU A 58 -5.16 8.44 -2.90
C GLU A 58 -4.79 8.13 -1.44
N VAL A 59 -3.93 7.14 -1.25
CA VAL A 59 -3.42 6.68 0.06
C VAL A 59 -1.89 6.78 0.13
N GLY A 60 -1.35 6.89 1.34
CA GLY A 60 0.09 6.92 1.53
C GLY A 60 0.77 8.18 1.00
N VAL A 61 0.03 9.28 0.85
CA VAL A 61 0.61 10.57 0.42
C VAL A 61 1.72 10.96 1.39
N GLY A 62 2.91 11.24 0.84
CA GLY A 62 4.09 11.59 1.61
C GLY A 62 4.83 10.40 2.22
N VAL A 63 4.42 9.15 1.98
CA VAL A 63 5.24 7.96 2.28
C VAL A 63 6.42 7.96 1.30
N SER A 64 7.64 7.98 1.85
CA SER A 64 8.87 7.95 1.06
C SER A 64 9.19 6.53 0.57
N ASP A 65 10.16 6.41 -0.34
CA ASP A 65 10.66 5.10 -0.75
C ASP A 65 11.28 4.33 0.42
N ALA A 66 12.01 5.01 1.31
CA ALA A 66 12.59 4.39 2.50
C ALA A 66 11.52 3.90 3.48
N ASP A 67 10.45 4.68 3.69
CA ASP A 67 9.30 4.24 4.50
C ASP A 67 8.66 2.98 3.89
N ALA A 68 8.47 2.98 2.58
CA ALA A 68 7.87 1.85 1.87
C ALA A 68 8.73 0.59 1.91
N ASP A 69 10.05 0.73 1.80
CA ASP A 69 10.99 -0.39 1.89
C ASP A 69 10.98 -1.01 3.29
N GLU A 70 10.90 -0.19 4.34
CA GLU A 70 10.77 -0.67 5.72
C GLU A 70 9.41 -1.35 5.97
N LEU A 71 8.30 -0.76 5.50
CA LEU A 71 6.98 -1.39 5.60
C LEU A 71 6.94 -2.73 4.86
N ALA A 72 7.55 -2.80 3.67
CA ALA A 72 7.66 -4.03 2.88
C ALA A 72 8.46 -5.11 3.64
N ARG A 73 9.61 -4.74 4.23
CA ARG A 73 10.41 -5.64 5.06
C ARG A 73 9.61 -6.19 6.23
N LEU A 74 8.86 -5.33 6.93
CA LEU A 74 8.03 -5.72 8.06
C LEU A 74 6.85 -6.61 7.65
N LEU A 75 6.19 -6.32 6.51
CA LEU A 75 5.11 -7.16 5.98
C LEU A 75 5.59 -8.58 5.68
N VAL A 76 6.72 -8.70 4.97
CA VAL A 76 7.33 -10.00 4.66
C VAL A 76 7.67 -10.78 5.93
N ALA A 77 8.26 -10.13 6.93
CA ALA A 77 8.58 -10.77 8.21
C ALA A 77 7.32 -11.18 9.00
N ALA A 78 6.29 -10.33 9.01
CA ALA A 78 5.02 -10.61 9.70
C ALA A 78 4.25 -11.77 9.03
N ASP A 79 4.28 -11.86 7.70
CA ASP A 79 3.74 -13.02 6.97
C ASP A 79 4.55 -14.30 7.23
N GLY A 80 5.84 -14.17 7.54
CA GLY A 80 6.68 -15.26 8.06
C GLY A 80 6.40 -15.65 9.51
N GLY A 81 5.47 -14.97 10.19
CA GLY A 81 5.07 -15.23 11.57
C GLY A 81 5.88 -14.48 12.63
N GLU A 82 6.73 -13.52 12.25
CA GLU A 82 7.50 -12.73 13.23
C GLU A 82 6.61 -11.76 14.01
N VAL A 83 6.35 -12.09 15.28
CA VAL A 83 5.52 -11.27 16.19
C VAL A 83 6.08 -9.85 16.36
N GLY A 84 7.40 -9.69 16.38
CA GLY A 84 8.05 -8.39 16.48
C GLY A 84 7.74 -7.48 15.29
N ALA A 85 7.69 -8.05 14.08
CA ALA A 85 7.34 -7.32 12.86
C ALA A 85 5.87 -6.91 12.84
N GLU A 86 4.97 -7.80 13.27
CA GLU A 86 3.55 -7.49 13.44
C GLU A 86 3.33 -6.33 14.42
N LEU A 87 4.01 -6.34 15.57
CA LEU A 87 3.93 -5.25 16.55
C LEU A 87 4.50 -3.93 16.01
N ALA A 88 5.56 -3.98 15.21
CA ALA A 88 6.13 -2.80 14.57
C ALA A 88 5.16 -2.20 13.55
N LEU A 89 4.53 -3.01 12.70
CA LEU A 89 3.49 -2.56 11.77
C LEU A 89 2.30 -1.93 12.51
N LYS A 90 1.83 -2.54 13.61
CA LYS A 90 0.78 -1.95 14.45
C LYS A 90 1.17 -0.57 14.96
N ARG A 91 2.41 -0.39 15.40
CA ARG A 91 2.92 0.93 15.86
C ARG A 91 2.97 1.95 14.72
N TRP A 92 3.38 1.54 13.52
CA TRP A 92 3.36 2.41 12.34
C TRP A 92 1.94 2.91 12.06
N VAL A 93 0.97 2.01 11.94
CA VAL A 93 -0.43 2.37 11.65
C VAL A 93 -1.05 3.18 12.80
N ALA A 94 -0.63 2.93 14.05
CA ALA A 94 -1.08 3.69 15.21
C ALA A 94 -0.40 5.07 15.37
N GLY A 95 0.76 5.29 14.76
CA GLY A 95 1.56 6.51 14.93
C GLY A 95 1.53 7.44 13.71
N ASP A 96 1.32 6.89 12.52
CA ASP A 96 1.49 7.61 11.26
C ASP A 96 0.15 7.90 10.57
N ALA A 97 -0.18 9.18 10.44
CA ALA A 97 -1.40 9.63 9.76
C ALA A 97 -1.40 9.28 8.26
N ARG A 98 -0.23 9.10 7.63
CA ARG A 98 -0.10 8.70 6.22
C ARG A 98 -0.59 7.28 5.95
N LEU A 99 -0.67 6.44 6.99
CA LEU A 99 -1.10 5.03 6.94
C LEU A 99 -2.51 4.84 7.51
N ARG A 100 -3.36 5.85 7.40
CA ARG A 100 -4.76 5.82 7.85
C ARG A 100 -5.67 6.40 6.79
N LEU A 101 -6.86 5.83 6.69
CA LEU A 101 -7.96 6.48 5.99
C LEU A 101 -8.58 7.52 6.93
N GLY A 102 -8.67 8.78 6.48
CA GLY A 102 -9.31 9.86 7.21
C GLY A 102 -10.85 9.75 7.20
N SER A 103 -11.55 10.86 7.40
CA SER A 103 -13.00 10.93 7.20
C SER A 103 -13.41 11.02 5.74
N ALA A 104 -12.45 11.31 4.84
CA ALA A 104 -12.65 11.40 3.41
C ALA A 104 -11.39 10.94 2.68
N VAL A 105 -11.55 10.56 1.41
CA VAL A 105 -10.46 10.18 0.52
C VAL A 105 -10.62 10.85 -0.84
N ARG A 106 -9.50 11.19 -1.47
CA ARG A 106 -9.49 11.69 -2.84
C ARG A 106 -9.39 10.50 -3.79
N GLN A 107 -10.47 10.20 -4.50
CA GLN A 107 -10.54 9.12 -5.47
C GLN A 107 -10.11 9.64 -6.86
N LEU A 108 -9.11 9.01 -7.44
CA LEU A 108 -8.60 9.25 -8.79
C LEU A 108 -9.50 8.57 -9.84
N SER A 109 -9.34 8.95 -11.12
CA SER A 109 -10.01 8.28 -12.23
C SER A 109 -9.00 7.55 -13.12
N PRO A 110 -9.23 6.27 -13.47
CA PRO A 110 -8.45 5.60 -14.50
C PRO A 110 -8.69 6.15 -15.91
N TYR A 111 -9.77 6.89 -16.13
CA TYR A 111 -10.19 7.41 -17.44
C TYR A 111 -9.81 8.88 -17.65
N GLY A 112 -9.10 9.48 -16.70
CA GLY A 112 -8.63 10.86 -16.79
C GLY A 112 -9.63 11.91 -16.33
N ASP A 113 -10.77 11.50 -15.76
CA ASP A 113 -11.68 12.44 -15.11
C ASP A 113 -11.00 13.14 -13.93
N PRO A 114 -11.42 14.37 -13.59
CA PRO A 114 -10.93 15.04 -12.39
C PRO A 114 -11.15 14.20 -11.12
N PRO A 115 -10.19 14.18 -10.18
CA PRO A 115 -10.37 13.49 -8.91
C PRO A 115 -11.58 14.01 -8.13
N VAL A 116 -12.26 13.10 -7.43
CA VAL A 116 -13.40 13.43 -6.57
C VAL A 116 -13.07 13.16 -5.11
N VAL A 117 -13.70 13.88 -4.18
CA VAL A 117 -13.58 13.60 -2.74
C VAL A 117 -14.77 12.75 -2.32
N VAL A 118 -14.49 11.61 -1.69
CA VAL A 118 -15.49 10.67 -1.17
C VAL A 118 -15.45 10.69 0.35
N GLU A 119 -16.58 11.03 0.98
CA GLU A 119 -16.73 10.96 2.44
C GLU A 119 -16.86 9.50 2.88
N LEU A 120 -15.97 9.07 3.77
CA LEU A 120 -15.97 7.73 4.34
C LEU A 120 -16.91 7.70 5.53
N ARG A 121 -18.01 6.95 5.42
CA ARG A 121 -18.93 6.76 6.53
C ARG A 121 -18.24 5.92 7.61
N THR A 122 -18.04 6.50 8.79
CA THR A 122 -17.73 5.71 9.98
C THR A 122 -18.92 4.81 10.28
N ARG A 123 -18.73 3.48 10.19
CA ARG A 123 -19.68 2.55 10.79
C ARG A 123 -19.67 2.85 12.29
N ARG A 124 -20.83 3.28 12.81
CA ARG A 124 -21.10 3.38 14.25
C ARG A 124 -21.19 1.99 14.86
#